data_AF-A0A0L7L3W9-F1
#
_entry.id   AF-A0A0L7L3W9-F1
#
_cell.length_a   1.000
_cell.length_b   1.000
_cell.length_c   1.000
_cell.angle_alpha   90.00
_cell.angle_beta   90.00
_cell.angle_gamma   90.00
#
_symmetry.space_group_name_H-M   'P 1'
#
loop_
_entity.id
_entity.type
_entity.pdbx_description
1 polymer ?
#
loop_
_entity_poly.entity_id
_entity_poly.type
_entity_poly.pdbx_seq_one_letter_code
_entity_poly.pdbx_strand_id
1 'polypeptide(L)'
;MGVTVLQQYPVPDNKTGTYVVELLTKRILALGATQQGSFLVDCESYLSLPMESGSKNIHVIADGLFDLLMMKLSQHYTSKKQTKIESKGPRFELGDFCVKLGSGLLGPSIPVQPPQHLMSKMNDIYTPIDTIYQYLEHFSAYRKITTGLRTQ
;
A
#
# COMPACT_ATOMS: atom_id res chain seq x y z
N MET A 1 5.76 5.40 20.72
CA MET A 1 4.80 4.77 19.79
C MET A 1 4.97 5.46 18.46
N GLY A 2 5.51 4.78 17.45
CA GLY A 2 5.74 5.39 16.14
C GLY A 2 4.42 5.63 15.40
N VAL A 3 4.37 6.67 14.57
CA VAL A 3 3.26 6.93 13.66
C VAL A 3 3.71 6.70 12.22
N THR A 4 2.78 6.30 11.35
CA THR A 4 3.07 6.05 9.94
C THR A 4 2.09 6.81 9.06
N VAL A 5 2.62 7.41 8.00
CA VAL A 5 1.86 8.05 6.92
C VAL A 5 2.22 7.38 5.60
N LEU A 6 1.19 6.87 4.91
CA LEU A 6 1.29 6.37 3.53
C LEU A 6 0.65 7.38 2.57
N GLN A 7 1.44 7.94 1.66
CA GLN A 7 0.98 8.91 0.67
C GLN A 7 1.30 8.43 -0.75
N GLN A 8 0.30 8.46 -1.62
CA GLN A 8 0.47 8.16 -3.04
C GLN A 8 0.81 9.44 -3.80
N TYR A 9 1.80 9.36 -4.67
CA TYR A 9 2.18 10.45 -5.55
C TYR A 9 1.72 10.16 -6.99
N PRO A 10 1.04 11.12 -7.65
CA PRO A 10 0.61 10.94 -9.03
C PRO A 10 1.82 10.78 -9.94
N VAL A 11 1.70 9.86 -10.89
CA VAL A 11 2.64 9.74 -12.00
C VAL A 11 2.14 10.65 -13.12
N PRO A 12 2.90 11.69 -13.53
CA PRO A 12 2.49 12.56 -14.63
C PRO A 12 2.28 11.77 -15.92
N ASP A 13 1.41 12.25 -16.80
CA ASP A 13 1.23 11.68 -18.14
C ASP A 13 2.59 11.63 -18.87
N ASN A 14 2.94 10.46 -19.41
CA ASN A 14 4.25 10.13 -20.01
C ASN A 14 5.44 9.94 -19.06
N LYS A 15 5.23 9.85 -17.75
CA LYS A 15 6.27 9.48 -16.78
C LYS A 15 6.02 8.09 -16.21
N THR A 16 7.06 7.50 -15.65
CA THR A 16 6.99 6.23 -14.93
C THR A 16 6.99 6.47 -13.42
N GLY A 17 6.50 5.51 -12.62
CA GLY A 17 6.62 5.58 -11.17
C GLY A 17 8.08 5.73 -10.70
N THR A 18 9.03 5.16 -11.44
CA THR A 18 10.47 5.35 -11.20
C THR A 18 10.92 6.80 -11.30
N TYR A 19 10.43 7.57 -12.27
CA TYR A 19 10.73 9.00 -12.38
C TYR A 19 10.27 9.78 -11.13
N VAL A 20 9.09 9.46 -10.60
CA VAL A 20 8.57 10.08 -9.37
C VAL A 20 9.44 9.72 -8.17
N VAL A 21 9.86 8.45 -8.05
CA VAL A 21 10.78 8.01 -6.99
C VAL A 21 12.10 8.78 -7.05
N GLU A 22 12.68 8.98 -8.23
CA GLU A 22 13.91 9.78 -8.40
C GLU A 22 13.71 11.25 -8.03
N LEU A 23 12.59 11.85 -8.44
CA LEU A 23 12.25 13.23 -8.10
C LEU A 23 12.14 13.41 -6.57
N LEU A 24 11.44 12.51 -5.89
CA LEU A 24 11.28 12.55 -4.44
C LEU A 24 12.60 12.26 -3.71
N THR A 25 13.43 11.36 -4.26
CA THR A 25 14.77 11.09 -3.75
C THR A 25 15.64 12.36 -3.76
N LYS A 26 15.64 13.11 -4.86
CA LYS A 26 16.38 14.39 -4.93
C LYS A 26 15.88 15.39 -3.89
N ARG A 27 14.56 15.48 -3.69
CA ARG A 27 13.97 16.39 -2.70
C ARG A 27 14.33 16.02 -1.27
N ILE A 28 14.26 14.74 -0.91
CA ILE A 28 14.54 14.32 0.46
C ILE A 28 16.03 14.45 0.81
N LEU A 29 16.92 14.17 -0.16
CA LEU A 29 18.35 14.42 -0.01
C LEU A 29 18.64 15.92 0.17
N ALA A 30 17.96 16.79 -0.56
CA ALA A 30 18.08 18.24 -0.39
C ALA A 30 17.58 18.75 0.98
N LEU A 31 16.69 18.00 1.64
CA LEU A 31 16.24 18.26 3.01
C LEU A 31 17.20 17.73 4.08
N GLY A 32 18.32 17.08 3.68
CA GLY A 32 19.31 16.54 4.61
C GLY A 32 19.09 15.08 5.00
N ALA A 33 18.23 14.34 4.29
CA ALA A 33 18.07 12.92 4.55
C ALA A 33 19.28 12.11 4.08
N THR A 34 19.53 11.00 4.75
CA THR A 34 20.61 10.06 4.45
C THR A 34 20.03 8.75 3.94
N GLN A 35 20.63 8.14 2.92
CA GLN A 35 20.15 6.87 2.39
C GLN A 35 20.59 5.72 3.31
N GLN A 36 19.61 4.96 3.80
CA GLN A 36 19.76 3.85 4.75
C GLN A 36 19.29 2.54 4.13
N GLY A 37 19.84 2.24 2.95
CA GLY A 37 19.59 1.01 2.20
C GLY A 37 18.32 1.05 1.33
N SER A 38 17.71 -0.12 1.17
CA SER A 38 16.49 -0.33 0.39
C SER A 38 15.43 -1.03 1.23
N PHE A 39 14.19 -1.00 0.74
CA PHE A 39 13.11 -1.81 1.28
C PHE A 39 12.49 -2.63 0.16
N LEU A 40 11.94 -3.78 0.55
CA LEU A 40 11.10 -4.62 -0.29
C LEU A 40 9.92 -5.06 0.57
N VAL A 41 8.73 -4.94 0.01
CA VAL A 41 7.50 -5.49 0.56
C VAL A 41 6.86 -6.29 -0.56
N ASP A 42 6.79 -7.60 -0.38
CA ASP A 42 6.03 -8.50 -1.23
C ASP A 42 4.88 -9.13 -0.44
N CYS A 43 3.70 -9.08 -1.02
CA CYS A 43 2.52 -9.71 -0.45
C CYS A 43 1.71 -10.38 -1.55
N GLU A 44 0.99 -11.44 -1.19
CA GLU A 44 0.00 -12.09 -2.02
C GLU A 44 -1.39 -11.84 -1.44
N SER A 45 -2.37 -11.58 -2.31
CA SER A 45 -3.76 -11.40 -1.91
C SER A 45 -4.58 -12.66 -2.22
N TYR A 46 -5.23 -13.18 -1.19
CA TYR A 46 -6.12 -14.34 -1.22
C TYR A 46 -7.58 -13.90 -1.04
N LEU A 47 -8.46 -14.53 -1.81
CA LEU A 47 -9.90 -14.27 -1.74
C LEU A 47 -10.62 -15.54 -1.30
N SER A 48 -11.55 -15.42 -0.35
CA SER A 48 -12.40 -16.55 0.02
C SER A 48 -13.27 -16.99 -1.16
N LEU A 49 -13.46 -18.30 -1.32
CA LEU A 49 -14.45 -18.84 -2.23
C LEU A 49 -15.87 -18.53 -1.70
N PRO A 50 -16.85 -18.27 -2.58
CA PRO A 50 -18.21 -18.01 -2.17
C PRO A 50 -18.81 -19.26 -1.51
N MET A 51 -19.16 -19.16 -0.22
CA MET A 51 -19.97 -20.18 0.46
C MET A 51 -21.45 -19.98 0.12
N GLU A 52 -22.19 -21.07 -0.06
CA GLU A 52 -23.62 -21.08 -0.45
C GLU A 52 -24.54 -20.28 0.49
N SER A 53 -24.09 -19.96 1.72
CA SER A 53 -24.87 -19.23 2.73
C SER A 53 -24.84 -17.69 2.64
N GLY A 54 -24.42 -17.10 1.51
CA GLY A 54 -24.48 -15.64 1.32
C GLY A 54 -23.46 -14.81 2.10
N SER A 55 -22.37 -15.44 2.57
CA SER A 55 -21.31 -14.77 3.32
C SER A 55 -20.51 -13.79 2.44
N LYS A 56 -20.18 -12.61 3.00
CA LYS A 56 -19.34 -11.60 2.34
C LYS A 56 -17.95 -12.19 2.06
N ASN A 57 -17.42 -11.98 0.85
CA ASN A 57 -16.08 -12.44 0.48
C ASN A 57 -15.03 -11.79 1.41
N ILE A 58 -14.16 -12.62 2.00
CA ILE A 58 -13.06 -12.21 2.88
C ILE A 58 -11.79 -12.09 2.04
N HIS A 59 -11.13 -10.94 2.16
CA HIS A 59 -9.83 -10.68 1.53
C HIS A 59 -8.73 -10.81 2.59
N VAL A 60 -7.72 -11.63 2.31
CA VAL A 60 -6.54 -11.81 3.15
C VAL A 60 -5.33 -11.37 2.33
N ILE A 61 -4.45 -10.58 2.94
CA ILE A 61 -3.16 -10.19 2.35
C ILE A 61 -2.08 -10.68 3.30
N ALA A 62 -1.16 -11.48 2.80
CA ALA A 62 -0.07 -12.04 3.58
C ALA A 62 1.23 -12.07 2.76
N ASP A 63 2.34 -12.24 3.44
CA ASP A 63 3.64 -12.45 2.81
C ASP A 63 3.79 -13.89 2.31
N GLY A 64 4.84 -14.15 1.53
CA GLY A 64 5.10 -15.49 0.97
C GLY A 64 5.36 -16.58 2.02
N LEU A 65 5.61 -16.22 3.28
CA LEU A 65 5.72 -17.18 4.38
C LEU A 65 4.39 -17.86 4.71
N PHE A 66 3.26 -17.26 4.31
CA PHE A 66 1.92 -17.76 4.53
C PHE A 66 1.44 -18.73 3.44
N ASP A 67 2.19 -18.85 2.33
CA ASP A 67 1.83 -19.67 1.16
C ASP A 67 1.51 -21.11 1.54
N LEU A 68 2.33 -21.75 2.39
CA LEU A 68 2.13 -23.13 2.80
C LEU A 68 0.81 -23.34 3.55
N LEU A 69 0.40 -22.36 4.36
CA LEU A 69 -0.88 -22.41 5.06
C LEU A 69 -2.04 -22.17 4.08
N MET A 70 -1.88 -21.26 3.13
CA MET A 70 -2.88 -21.00 2.09
C MET A 70 -3.07 -22.19 1.15
N MET A 71 -2.01 -22.95 0.86
CA MET A 71 -2.12 -24.23 0.13
C MET A 71 -3.01 -25.23 0.87
N LYS A 72 -2.91 -25.31 2.21
CA LYS A 72 -3.79 -26.16 3.04
C LYS A 72 -5.23 -25.66 3.08
N LEU A 73 -5.44 -24.34 3.00
CA LEU A 73 -6.75 -23.70 3.02
C LEU A 73 -7.35 -23.48 1.62
N SER A 74 -6.79 -24.12 0.58
CA SER A 74 -7.22 -23.99 -0.83
C SER A 74 -8.69 -24.32 -1.08
N GLN A 75 -9.32 -25.10 -0.20
CA GLN A 75 -10.77 -25.40 -0.25
C GLN A 75 -11.65 -24.19 0.11
N HIS A 76 -11.09 -23.18 0.79
CA HIS A 76 -11.83 -22.00 1.27
C HIS A 76 -11.27 -20.70 0.70
N TYR A 77 -10.01 -20.66 0.28
CA TYR A 77 -9.34 -19.48 -0.27
C TYR A 77 -8.69 -19.79 -1.61
N THR A 78 -8.75 -18.83 -2.54
CA THR A 78 -8.09 -18.89 -3.84
C THR A 78 -7.15 -17.69 -4.01
N SER A 79 -5.93 -17.97 -4.48
CA SER A 79 -5.02 -16.95 -5.00
C SER A 79 -5.13 -16.89 -6.53
N LYS A 80 -5.22 -15.68 -7.10
CA LYS A 80 -5.14 -15.49 -8.56
C LYS A 80 -3.72 -15.08 -8.92
N LYS A 81 -3.15 -15.62 -10.00
CA LYS A 81 -1.78 -15.33 -10.49
C LYS A 81 -1.39 -13.84 -10.65
N GLN A 82 -2.34 -12.91 -10.62
CA GLN A 82 -2.14 -11.47 -10.75
C GLN A 82 -2.47 -10.69 -9.46
N THR A 83 -2.28 -11.30 -8.28
CA THR A 83 -2.50 -10.65 -6.97
C THR A 83 -1.22 -10.43 -6.16
N LYS A 84 -0.05 -10.65 -6.77
CA LYS A 84 1.23 -10.33 -6.14
C LYS A 84 1.44 -8.81 -6.14
N ILE A 85 1.47 -8.24 -4.95
CA ILE A 85 1.75 -6.82 -4.71
C ILE A 85 3.21 -6.74 -4.30
N GLU A 86 4.02 -6.08 -5.13
CA GLU A 86 5.41 -5.76 -4.82
C GLU A 86 5.58 -4.25 -4.73
N SER A 87 6.18 -3.79 -3.64
CA SER A 87 6.68 -2.42 -3.52
C SER A 87 8.15 -2.48 -3.12
N LYS A 88 9.00 -1.84 -3.92
CA LYS A 88 10.43 -1.74 -3.66
C LYS A 88 10.94 -0.34 -3.91
N GLY A 89 12.01 0.00 -3.21
CA GLY A 89 12.74 1.23 -3.46
C GLY A 89 13.71 1.61 -2.35
N PRO A 90 14.30 2.81 -2.44
CA PRO A 90 15.24 3.30 -1.44
C PRO A 90 14.55 3.63 -0.10
N ARG A 91 15.32 3.42 0.98
CA ARG A 91 15.00 3.82 2.34
C ARG A 91 15.93 4.95 2.75
N PHE A 92 15.39 5.96 3.43
CA PHE A 92 16.12 7.11 3.94
C PHE A 92 15.80 7.36 5.41
N GLU A 93 16.70 8.05 6.08
CA GLU A 93 16.48 8.61 7.41
C GLU A 93 16.67 10.12 7.40
N LEU A 94 15.69 10.83 7.95
CA LEU A 94 15.70 12.28 8.14
C LEU A 94 15.38 12.56 9.60
N GLY A 95 16.42 12.79 10.42
CA GLY A 95 16.25 12.89 11.87
C GLY A 95 15.70 11.58 12.46
N ASP A 96 14.56 11.67 13.14
CA ASP A 96 13.81 10.56 13.73
C ASP A 96 12.84 9.87 12.75
N PHE A 97 12.75 10.34 11.51
CA PHE A 97 11.85 9.78 10.50
C PHE A 97 12.54 8.78 9.58
N CYS A 98 11.94 7.60 9.43
CA CYS A 98 12.28 6.65 8.37
C CYS A 98 11.35 6.88 7.16
N VAL A 99 11.93 7.22 6.01
CA VAL A 99 11.18 7.47 4.76
C VAL A 99 11.48 6.41 3.72
N LYS A 100 10.43 5.82 3.14
CA LYS A 100 10.52 4.77 2.12
C LYS A 100 9.86 5.28 0.85
N LEU A 101 10.61 5.32 -0.26
CA LEU A 101 10.10 5.77 -1.56
C LEU A 101 10.07 4.57 -2.50
N GLY A 102 8.87 4.14 -2.92
CA GLY A 102 8.75 3.02 -3.84
C GLY A 102 7.67 3.23 -4.88
N SER A 103 7.83 2.53 -6.00
CA SER A 103 6.82 2.41 -7.04
C SER A 103 6.08 1.10 -6.81
N GLY A 104 4.76 1.16 -6.62
CA GLY A 104 3.92 -0.02 -6.37
C GLY A 104 2.61 0.03 -7.15
N LEU A 105 2.16 -1.14 -7.62
CA LEU A 105 0.96 -1.37 -8.44
C LEU A 105 -0.32 -1.44 -7.58
N LEU A 106 -0.57 -0.47 -6.71
CA LEU A 106 -1.87 -0.41 -6.01
C LEU A 106 -2.94 0.21 -6.94
N GLY A 107 -3.32 -0.54 -7.98
CA GLY A 107 -4.48 -0.27 -8.84
C GLY A 107 -4.38 0.99 -9.71
N PRO A 108 -5.42 1.26 -10.54
CA PRO A 108 -5.49 2.47 -11.33
C PRO A 108 -5.45 3.69 -10.41
N SER A 109 -4.74 4.73 -10.86
CA SER A 109 -4.45 5.98 -10.16
C SER A 109 -5.61 6.44 -9.28
N ILE A 110 -5.47 6.24 -7.96
CA ILE A 110 -6.39 6.83 -6.99
C ILE A 110 -6.22 8.36 -7.09
N PRO A 111 -7.30 9.12 -7.30
CA PRO A 111 -7.20 10.57 -7.43
C PRO A 111 -6.69 11.21 -6.13
N VAL A 112 -5.55 11.86 -6.33
CA VAL A 112 -4.82 12.88 -5.57
C VAL A 112 -5.70 13.80 -4.74
N GLN A 113 -6.04 13.39 -3.53
CA GLN A 113 -6.11 14.31 -2.41
C GLN A 113 -5.25 13.73 -1.29
N PRO A 114 -4.43 14.55 -0.58
CA PRO A 114 -3.94 14.13 0.72
C PRO A 114 -5.15 13.58 1.49
N PRO A 115 -5.03 12.44 2.20
CA PRO A 115 -6.14 11.90 2.98
C PRO A 115 -6.79 13.05 3.73
N GLN A 116 -8.10 13.26 3.58
CA GLN A 116 -8.74 14.49 4.10
C GLN A 116 -8.48 14.66 5.60
N HIS A 117 -8.31 13.55 6.30
CA HIS A 117 -7.84 13.50 7.69
C HIS A 117 -6.44 14.11 7.89
N LEU A 118 -5.48 13.86 7.01
CA LEU A 118 -4.13 14.45 7.08
C LEU A 118 -4.16 15.95 6.76
N MET A 119 -4.96 16.36 5.77
CA MET A 119 -5.14 17.76 5.39
C MET A 119 -5.78 18.57 6.53
N SER A 120 -6.81 18.02 7.17
CA SER A 120 -7.49 18.66 8.30
C SER A 120 -6.63 18.68 9.58
N LYS A 121 -5.67 17.75 9.71
CA LYS A 121 -4.77 17.65 10.86
C LYS A 121 -3.34 18.11 10.58
N MET A 122 -3.10 18.82 9.48
CA MET A 122 -1.74 19.25 9.13
C MET A 122 -1.15 20.23 10.15
N ASN A 123 -2.00 20.83 11.00
CA ASN A 123 -1.62 21.68 12.13
C ASN A 123 -1.76 20.98 13.50
N ASP A 124 -2.25 19.74 13.53
CA ASP A 124 -2.48 18.98 14.75
C ASP A 124 -1.42 17.89 14.94
N ILE A 125 -1.25 17.45 16.18
CA ILE A 125 -0.35 16.33 16.49
C ILE A 125 -0.93 15.05 15.88
N TYR A 126 -0.16 14.43 14.98
CA TYR A 126 -0.53 13.14 14.38
C TYR A 126 -0.35 12.01 15.39
N THR A 127 -1.42 11.25 15.64
CA THR A 127 -1.48 10.22 16.69
C THR A 127 -1.57 8.81 16.09
N PRO A 128 -1.26 7.75 16.85
CA PRO A 128 -1.35 6.38 16.34
C PRO A 128 -2.73 5.97 15.81
N ILE A 129 -3.81 6.56 16.35
CA ILE A 129 -5.18 6.31 15.85
C ILE A 129 -5.38 6.87 14.44
N ASP A 130 -4.70 7.95 14.08
CA ASP A 130 -4.77 8.53 12.73
C ASP A 130 -4.15 7.56 11.70
N THR A 131 -3.06 6.87 12.05
CA THR A 131 -2.49 5.78 11.23
C THR A 131 -3.52 4.67 10.97
N ILE A 132 -4.31 4.27 11.98
CA ILE A 132 -5.33 3.22 11.82
C ILE A 132 -6.39 3.66 10.82
N TYR A 133 -6.93 4.88 10.95
CA TYR A 133 -7.93 5.40 10.02
C TYR A 133 -7.38 5.49 8.59
N GLN A 134 -6.13 5.92 8.45
CA GLN A 134 -5.48 6.00 7.16
C GLN A 134 -5.40 4.62 6.48
N TYR A 135 -5.04 3.57 7.22
CA TYR A 135 -5.02 2.21 6.69
C TYR A 135 -6.43 1.73 6.30
N LEU A 136 -7.44 1.99 7.13
CA LEU A 136 -8.82 1.59 6.85
C LEU A 136 -9.34 2.22 5.54
N GLU A 137 -9.01 3.49 5.29
CA GLU A 137 -9.34 4.19 4.05
C GLU A 137 -8.69 3.50 2.84
N HIS A 138 -7.37 3.28 2.88
CA HIS A 138 -6.62 2.60 1.82
C HIS A 138 -7.15 1.19 1.54
N PHE A 139 -7.44 0.41 2.58
CA PHE A 139 -8.02 -0.94 2.45
C PHE A 139 -9.45 -0.91 1.89
N SER A 140 -10.25 0.10 2.23
CA SER A 140 -11.60 0.26 1.69
C SER A 140 -11.57 0.59 0.19
N ALA A 141 -10.64 1.47 -0.23
CA ALA A 141 -10.41 1.81 -1.63
C ALA A 141 -9.92 0.60 -2.42
N TYR A 142 -8.96 -0.15 -1.87
CA TYR A 142 -8.46 -1.38 -2.49
C TYR A 142 -9.58 -2.42 -2.70
N ARG A 143 -10.43 -2.64 -1.69
CA ARG A 143 -11.56 -3.56 -1.80
C ARG A 143 -12.48 -3.21 -2.97
N LYS A 144 -12.81 -1.93 -3.16
CA LYS A 144 -13.64 -1.46 -4.29
C LYS A 144 -13.02 -1.82 -5.65
N ILE A 145 -11.70 -1.66 -5.78
CA ILE A 145 -10.95 -1.97 -7.01
C ILE A 145 -10.94 -3.48 -7.28
N THR A 146 -10.61 -4.30 -6.28
CA THR A 146 -10.54 -5.76 -6.44
C THR A 146 -11.90 -6.40 -6.72
N THR A 147 -12.99 -5.87 -6.16
CA THR A 147 -14.35 -6.36 -6.46
C THR A 147 -14.87 -5.91 -7.82
N GLY A 148 -14.41 -4.78 -8.35
CA GLY A 148 -14.82 -4.25 -9.67
C GLY A 148 -14.22 -5.00 -10.87
N LEU A 149 -13.12 -5.74 -10.68
CA LEU A 149 -12.51 -6.61 -11.69
C LEU A 149 -13.33 -7.89 -11.99
N ARG A 150 -14.56 -8.00 -11.47
CA ARG A 150 -15.41 -9.19 -11.59
C ARG A 150 -16.57 -9.02 -12.59
N THR A 151 -16.67 -7.89 -13.29
CA THR A 151 -17.74 -7.59 -14.27
C THR A 151 -17.23 -7.20 -15.66
N GLN A 152 -16.19 -7.87 -16.17
CA GLN A 152 -15.90 -7.99 -17.60
C GLN A 152 -15.59 -9.44 -17.91
#